data_AF-A0A351DT54-F1
#
_entry.id   AF-A0A351DT54-F1
#
_cell.length_a   1.000
_cell.length_b   1.000
_cell.length_c   1.000
_cell.angle_alpha   90.00
_cell.angle_beta   90.00
_cell.angle_gamma   90.00
#
_symmetry.space_group_name_H-M   'P 1'
#
loop_
_entity.id
_entity.type
_entity.pdbx_description
1 polymer ?
#
loop_
_entity_poly.entity_id
_entity_poly.type
_entity_poly.pdbx_seq_one_letter_code
_entity_poly.pdbx_strand_id
1 'polypeptide(L)'
;MVDAVSRQYAKCGLEPPVDRLAHPDSRVVVSGHQLLVAGGAGLFHHKIWSTISVATTLSSQWGVPVVPVHWMATEDHDFVEVSTLYGASEVHRWTSPCGQQPMPVGQLPLDGLEAMLEAWLADGSLPSNSPDAQTLKAHLNVAIEANET
;
A
#
# COMPACT_ATOMS: atom_id res chain seq x y z
N MET A 1 -13.75 -15.98 1.62
CA MET A 1 -13.32 -14.56 1.61
C MET A 1 -13.08 -14.05 3.03
N VAL A 2 -14.09 -14.08 3.91
CA VAL A 2 -13.98 -13.66 5.33
C VAL A 2 -12.74 -14.23 6.03
N ASP A 3 -12.48 -15.53 5.92
CA ASP A 3 -11.31 -16.15 6.55
C ASP A 3 -9.97 -15.61 6.05
N ALA A 4 -9.87 -15.31 4.75
CA ALA A 4 -8.64 -14.78 4.16
C ALA A 4 -8.37 -13.36 4.66
N VAL A 5 -9.40 -12.50 4.66
CA VAL A 5 -9.32 -11.14 5.18
C VAL A 5 -9.01 -11.15 6.68
N SER A 6 -9.63 -12.05 7.44
CA SER A 6 -9.37 -12.22 8.87
C SER A 6 -7.92 -12.58 9.16
N ARG A 7 -7.36 -13.53 8.42
CA ARG A 7 -5.93 -13.87 8.54
C ARG A 7 -5.00 -12.73 8.16
N GLN A 8 -5.34 -11.93 7.16
CA GLN A 8 -4.52 -10.79 6.74
C GLN A 8 -4.53 -9.68 7.80
N TYR A 9 -5.70 -9.28 8.28
CA TYR A 9 -5.85 -8.23 9.30
C TYR A 9 -5.20 -8.60 10.63
N ALA A 10 -5.29 -9.88 11.03
CA ALA A 10 -4.63 -10.37 12.23
C ALA A 10 -3.10 -10.19 12.20
N LYS A 11 -2.46 -10.28 11.02
CA LYS A 11 -1.01 -10.04 10.89
C LYS A 11 -0.64 -8.58 11.16
N CYS A 12 -1.57 -7.65 10.93
CA CYS A 12 -1.38 -6.22 11.16
C CYS A 12 -1.94 -5.76 12.53
N GLY A 13 -2.41 -6.68 13.38
CA GLY A 13 -3.05 -6.32 14.66
C GLY A 13 -4.35 -5.54 14.51
N LEU A 14 -5.05 -5.68 13.38
CA LEU A 14 -6.29 -4.98 13.07
C LEU A 14 -7.48 -5.95 13.09
N GLU A 15 -8.67 -5.40 13.35
CA GLU A 15 -9.93 -6.14 13.27
C GLU A 15 -10.63 -5.90 11.92
N PRO A 16 -10.99 -6.96 11.17
CA PRO A 16 -11.67 -6.79 9.89
C PRO A 16 -13.17 -6.54 10.05
N PRO A 17 -13.84 -5.94 9.04
CA PRO A 17 -15.29 -5.74 9.05
C PRO A 17 -16.04 -7.03 8.69
N VAL A 18 -15.82 -8.10 9.47
CA VAL A 18 -16.31 -9.46 9.21
C VAL A 18 -17.83 -9.50 9.07
N ASP A 19 -18.55 -8.80 9.95
CA ASP A 19 -20.03 -8.77 9.93
C ASP A 19 -20.58 -8.24 8.60
N ARG A 20 -19.95 -7.19 8.06
CA ARG A 20 -20.38 -6.58 6.79
C ARG A 20 -20.08 -7.51 5.61
N LEU A 21 -18.97 -8.23 5.64
CA LEU A 21 -18.58 -9.19 4.60
C LEU A 21 -19.36 -10.51 4.69
N ALA A 22 -19.85 -10.88 5.88
CA ALA A 22 -20.63 -12.09 6.11
C ALA A 22 -22.12 -11.90 5.84
N HIS A 23 -22.60 -10.66 5.72
CA HIS A 23 -23.99 -10.36 5.38
C HIS A 23 -24.37 -10.98 4.01
N PRO A 24 -25.48 -11.72 3.89
CA PRO A 24 -25.82 -12.50 2.70
C PRO A 24 -26.00 -11.64 1.44
N ASP A 25 -26.56 -10.44 1.59
CA ASP A 25 -26.75 -9.49 0.48
C ASP A 25 -25.60 -8.48 0.33
N SER A 26 -24.48 -8.70 1.03
CA SER A 26 -23.34 -7.79 0.91
C SER A 26 -22.76 -7.80 -0.50
N ARG A 27 -22.22 -6.64 -0.89
CA ARG A 27 -21.51 -6.47 -2.16
C ARG A 27 -20.16 -5.84 -1.89
N VAL A 28 -19.28 -5.89 -2.90
CA VAL A 28 -17.95 -5.28 -2.81
C VAL A 28 -17.73 -4.31 -3.97
N VAL A 29 -17.00 -3.25 -3.69
CA VAL A 29 -16.37 -2.40 -4.72
C VAL A 29 -14.89 -2.66 -4.62
N VAL A 30 -14.29 -3.08 -5.73
CA VAL A 30 -12.88 -3.46 -5.77
C VAL A 30 -12.12 -2.47 -6.65
N SER A 31 -10.99 -1.98 -6.14
CA SER A 31 -9.93 -1.42 -6.98
C SER A 31 -8.64 -2.18 -6.74
N GLY A 32 -7.67 -2.02 -7.63
CA GLY A 32 -6.35 -2.57 -7.44
C GLY A 32 -5.24 -1.69 -7.98
N HIS A 33 -4.04 -1.94 -7.46
CA HIS A 33 -2.82 -1.35 -7.97
C HIS A 33 -1.63 -2.27 -7.70
N GLN A 34 -0.56 -2.08 -8.46
CA GLN A 34 0.72 -2.68 -8.15
C GLN A 34 1.25 -2.12 -6.82
N LEU A 35 2.11 -2.89 -6.14
CA LEU A 35 2.83 -2.39 -4.98
C LEU A 35 3.65 -1.16 -5.38
N LEU A 36 3.70 -0.17 -4.50
CA LEU A 36 4.52 1.01 -4.69
C LEU A 36 5.28 1.26 -3.39
N VAL A 37 6.59 1.40 -3.49
CA VAL A 37 7.40 1.80 -2.35
C VAL A 37 6.95 3.19 -1.87
N ALA A 38 6.94 3.41 -0.55
CA ALA A 38 6.59 4.68 0.08
C ALA A 38 5.21 5.27 -0.33
N GLY A 39 4.24 4.43 -0.68
CA GLY A 39 2.88 4.85 -1.05
C GLY A 39 2.73 5.36 -2.49
N GLY A 40 3.84 5.49 -3.23
CA GLY A 40 3.86 5.75 -4.66
C GLY A 40 3.15 7.02 -5.13
N ALA A 41 2.63 6.97 -6.36
CA ALA A 41 1.97 8.11 -6.99
C ALA A 41 0.60 8.41 -6.36
N GLY A 42 0.19 9.68 -6.39
CA GLY A 42 -1.12 10.12 -5.86
C GLY A 42 -2.34 9.37 -6.41
N LEU A 43 -2.20 8.71 -7.57
CA LEU A 43 -3.23 7.83 -8.13
C LEU A 43 -3.57 6.63 -7.23
N PHE A 44 -2.60 6.09 -6.48
CA PHE A 44 -2.81 5.02 -5.51
C PHE A 44 -3.85 5.44 -4.46
N HIS A 45 -3.61 6.58 -3.81
CA HIS A 45 -4.52 7.14 -2.81
C HIS A 45 -5.88 7.49 -3.41
N HIS A 46 -5.90 8.06 -4.62
CA HIS A 46 -7.14 8.39 -5.32
C HIS A 46 -8.01 7.15 -5.58
N LYS A 47 -7.41 6.00 -5.95
CA LYS A 47 -8.14 4.73 -6.15
C LYS A 47 -8.76 4.22 -4.85
N ILE A 48 -8.01 4.28 -3.73
CA ILE A 48 -8.53 3.89 -2.42
C ILE A 48 -9.72 4.77 -2.03
N TRP A 49 -9.54 6.09 -2.11
CA TRP A 49 -10.59 7.06 -1.78
C TRP A 49 -11.83 6.89 -2.65
N SER A 50 -11.64 6.70 -3.96
CA SER A 50 -12.74 6.47 -4.90
C SER A 50 -13.50 5.19 -4.57
N THR A 51 -12.79 4.13 -4.20
CA THR A 51 -13.38 2.83 -3.81
C THR A 51 -14.25 2.98 -2.56
N ILE A 52 -13.73 3.67 -1.54
CA ILE A 52 -14.47 3.95 -0.30
C ILE A 52 -15.70 4.82 -0.59
N SER A 53 -15.54 5.87 -1.40
CA SER A 53 -16.63 6.79 -1.76
C SER A 53 -17.74 6.05 -2.49
N VAL A 54 -17.42 5.30 -3.54
CA VAL A 54 -18.38 4.52 -4.32
C VAL A 54 -19.07 3.46 -3.45
N ALA A 55 -18.32 2.73 -2.62
CA ALA A 55 -18.90 1.75 -1.71
C ALA A 55 -19.90 2.41 -0.73
N THR A 56 -19.55 3.56 -0.17
CA THR A 56 -20.41 4.30 0.76
C THR A 56 -21.69 4.78 0.08
N THR A 57 -21.59 5.34 -1.13
CA THR A 57 -22.75 5.78 -1.92
C THR A 57 -23.67 4.62 -2.25
N LEU A 58 -23.13 3.50 -2.73
CA LEU A 58 -23.93 2.33 -3.10
C LEU A 58 -24.58 1.67 -1.87
N SER A 59 -23.86 1.61 -0.74
CA SER A 59 -24.42 1.05 0.49
C SER A 59 -25.64 1.84 0.97
N SER A 60 -25.57 3.18 0.90
CA SER A 60 -26.71 4.06 1.22
C SER A 60 -27.86 3.92 0.21
N GLN A 61 -27.57 3.78 -1.08
CA GLN A 61 -28.60 3.67 -2.12
C GLN A 61 -29.34 2.33 -2.11
N TRP A 62 -28.63 1.24 -1.81
CA TRP A 62 -29.19 -0.10 -1.88
C TRP A 62 -29.68 -0.63 -0.54
N GLY A 63 -29.37 0.06 0.58
CA GLY A 63 -29.77 -0.36 1.92
C GLY A 63 -29.11 -1.66 2.38
N VAL A 64 -28.05 -2.11 1.70
CA VAL A 64 -27.27 -3.30 2.04
C VAL A 64 -25.79 -2.94 2.19
N PRO A 65 -24.99 -3.71 2.95
CA PRO A 65 -23.57 -3.43 3.07
C PRO A 65 -22.83 -3.50 1.73
N VAL A 66 -22.14 -2.43 1.35
CA VAL A 66 -21.15 -2.45 0.27
C VAL A 66 -19.78 -2.19 0.86
N VAL A 67 -18.88 -3.16 0.75
CA VAL A 67 -17.56 -3.15 1.40
C VAL A 67 -16.49 -2.75 0.37
N PRO A 68 -15.69 -1.69 0.63
CA PRO A 68 -14.58 -1.34 -0.24
C PRO A 68 -13.43 -2.34 -0.02
N VAL A 69 -12.87 -2.84 -1.12
CA VAL A 69 -11.70 -3.72 -1.12
C VAL A 69 -10.64 -3.11 -2.03
N HIS A 70 -9.44 -2.90 -1.51
CA HIS A 70 -8.29 -2.50 -2.32
C HIS A 70 -7.34 -3.69 -2.44
N TRP A 71 -7.11 -4.14 -3.67
CA TRP A 71 -6.23 -5.24 -4.00
C TRP A 71 -4.82 -4.72 -4.28
N MET A 72 -3.86 -5.15 -3.46
CA MET A 72 -2.44 -4.95 -3.74
C MET A 72 -1.94 -6.12 -4.59
N ALA A 73 -1.47 -5.85 -5.82
CA ALA A 73 -1.01 -6.88 -6.75
C ALA A 73 0.37 -7.43 -6.36
N THR A 74 0.43 -8.11 -5.21
CA THR A 74 1.67 -8.68 -4.64
C THR A 74 2.24 -9.83 -5.49
N GLU A 75 1.42 -10.47 -6.32
CA GLU A 75 1.85 -11.53 -7.25
C GLU A 75 2.54 -11.03 -8.53
N ASP A 76 2.58 -9.72 -8.79
CA ASP A 76 3.23 -9.19 -9.99
C ASP A 76 4.75 -9.43 -9.94
N HIS A 77 5.39 -9.49 -11.09
CA HIS A 77 6.83 -9.70 -11.24
C HIS A 77 7.54 -8.47 -11.84
N ASP A 78 6.81 -7.40 -12.14
CA ASP A 78 7.40 -6.16 -12.65
C ASP A 78 8.08 -5.34 -11.53
N PHE A 79 9.32 -5.71 -11.21
CA PHE A 79 10.12 -5.00 -10.23
C PHE A 79 10.43 -3.56 -10.63
N VAL A 80 10.55 -3.27 -11.93
CA VAL A 80 11.00 -1.96 -12.40
C VAL A 80 9.99 -0.87 -12.05
N GLU A 81 8.70 -1.20 -12.11
CA GLU A 81 7.63 -0.26 -11.74
C GLU A 81 7.57 -0.01 -10.23
N VAL A 82 7.94 -0.98 -9.36
CA VAL A 82 7.93 -0.77 -7.90
C VAL A 82 9.21 -0.13 -7.35
N SER A 83 10.33 -0.25 -8.08
CA SER A 83 11.66 0.07 -7.55
C SER A 83 12.07 1.54 -7.62
N THR A 84 11.19 2.43 -8.09
CA THR A 84 11.57 3.81 -8.44
C THR A 84 10.83 4.84 -7.61
N LEU A 85 11.57 5.72 -6.93
CA LEU A 85 11.05 6.92 -6.27
C LEU A 85 11.65 8.18 -6.89
N TYR A 86 10.81 9.19 -7.07
CA TYR A 86 11.24 10.49 -7.55
C TYR A 86 11.53 11.39 -6.36
N GLY A 87 12.78 11.81 -6.25
CA GLY A 87 13.23 12.77 -5.25
C GLY A 87 13.08 14.22 -5.72
N ALA A 88 13.55 15.19 -4.93
CA ALA A 88 13.52 16.60 -5.33
C ALA A 88 14.60 16.92 -6.36
N SER A 89 15.76 16.27 -6.28
CA SER A 89 16.89 16.51 -7.19
C SER A 89 17.21 15.30 -8.08
N GLU A 90 16.92 14.08 -7.64
CA GLU A 90 17.27 12.88 -8.39
C GLU A 90 16.24 11.75 -8.29
N VAL A 91 16.47 10.67 -9.04
CA VAL A 91 15.65 9.46 -9.02
C VAL A 91 16.33 8.40 -8.16
N HIS A 92 15.65 7.93 -7.14
CA HIS A 92 16.14 6.91 -6.21
C HIS A 92 15.63 5.56 -6.67
N ARG A 93 16.54 4.60 -6.86
CA ARG A 93 16.19 3.26 -7.36
C ARG A 93 16.61 2.20 -6.36
N TRP A 94 15.65 1.38 -5.97
CA TRP A 94 15.92 0.17 -5.21
C TRP A 94 16.51 -0.89 -6.14
N THR A 95 17.66 -1.44 -5.78
CA THR A 95 18.28 -2.52 -6.56
C THR A 95 17.70 -3.86 -6.12
N SER A 96 17.26 -4.66 -7.08
CA SER A 96 16.67 -5.98 -6.81
C SER A 96 17.63 -6.85 -5.99
N PRO A 97 17.23 -7.33 -4.81
CA PRO A 97 18.06 -8.22 -4.00
C PRO A 97 18.18 -9.62 -4.61
N CYS A 98 17.30 -9.97 -5.55
CA CYS A 98 17.30 -11.26 -6.26
C CYS A 98 17.91 -11.18 -7.67
N GLY A 99 18.54 -10.05 -8.04
CA GLY A 99 19.08 -9.85 -9.38
C GLY A 99 18.00 -9.92 -10.47
N GLN A 100 18.23 -10.71 -11.52
CA GLN A 100 17.31 -10.89 -12.65
C GLN A 100 16.30 -12.04 -12.46
N GLN A 101 16.30 -12.71 -11.30
CA GLN A 101 15.35 -13.79 -11.07
C GLN A 101 13.92 -13.23 -10.91
N PRO A 102 12.94 -13.69 -11.69
CA PRO A 102 11.56 -13.25 -11.55
C PRO A 102 11.00 -13.78 -10.22
N MET A 103 10.57 -12.86 -9.35
CA MET A 103 9.97 -13.14 -8.06
C MET A 103 8.73 -12.26 -7.89
N PRO A 104 7.66 -12.76 -7.27
CA PRO A 104 6.53 -11.91 -6.88
C PRO A 104 7.00 -10.73 -6.04
N VAL A 105 6.57 -9.52 -6.38
CA VAL A 105 7.01 -8.29 -5.71
C VAL A 105 6.73 -8.30 -4.21
N GLY A 106 5.63 -8.92 -3.77
CA GLY A 106 5.30 -9.06 -2.35
C GLY A 106 6.07 -10.16 -1.61
N GLN A 107 6.99 -10.86 -2.28
CA GLN A 107 7.88 -11.87 -1.68
C GLN A 107 9.36 -11.52 -1.82
N LEU A 108 9.67 -10.31 -2.31
CA LEU A 108 11.05 -9.86 -2.41
C LEU A 108 11.63 -9.66 -1.01
N PRO A 109 12.89 -10.10 -0.76
CA PRO A 109 13.67 -9.59 0.35
C PRO A 109 13.73 -8.07 0.32
N LEU A 110 13.97 -7.42 1.46
CA LEU A 110 14.00 -5.96 1.55
C LEU A 110 15.43 -5.39 1.53
N ASP A 111 16.44 -6.20 1.21
CA ASP A 111 17.84 -5.76 1.22
C ASP A 111 18.04 -4.52 0.33
N GLY A 112 18.67 -3.48 0.90
CA GLY A 112 18.93 -2.22 0.22
C GLY A 112 17.72 -1.28 0.08
N LEU A 113 16.51 -1.69 0.50
CA LEU A 113 15.34 -0.82 0.48
C LEU A 113 15.48 0.32 1.50
N GLU A 114 15.93 0.01 2.71
CA GLU A 114 16.17 0.99 3.79
C GLU A 114 17.11 2.11 3.31
N ALA A 115 18.30 1.75 2.80
CA ALA A 115 19.27 2.73 2.32
C ALA A 115 18.71 3.61 1.17
N MET A 116 17.88 3.04 0.29
CA MET A 116 17.20 3.80 -0.76
C MET A 116 16.18 4.79 -0.18
N LEU A 117 15.39 4.35 0.80
CA LEU A 117 14.40 5.20 1.48
C LEU A 117 15.08 6.34 2.27
N GLU A 118 16.17 6.06 2.96
CA GLU A 118 16.94 7.10 3.66
C GLU A 118 17.51 8.15 2.69
N ALA A 119 18.09 7.71 1.57
CA ALA A 119 18.58 8.61 0.53
C ALA A 119 17.46 9.48 -0.07
N TRP A 120 16.30 8.87 -0.36
CA TRP A 120 15.13 9.58 -0.85
C TRP A 120 14.59 10.60 0.16
N LEU A 121 14.52 10.23 1.45
CA LEU A 121 14.09 11.13 2.53
C LEU A 121 15.05 12.32 2.73
N ALA A 122 16.34 12.12 2.49
CA ALA A 122 17.35 13.16 2.54
C ALA A 122 17.26 14.12 1.33
N ASP A 123 16.83 13.64 0.17
CA ASP A 123 16.63 14.43 -1.07
C ASP A 123 15.36 15.31 -1.05
N GLY A 124 14.98 15.83 0.13
CA GLY A 124 14.06 16.95 0.30
C GLY A 124 12.67 16.80 -0.33
N SER A 125 12.24 15.60 -0.69
CA SER A 125 11.03 15.34 -1.50
C SER A 125 9.74 15.57 -0.70
N LEU A 126 9.87 15.57 0.63
CA LEU A 126 8.82 15.95 1.56
C LEU A 126 9.09 17.37 2.07
N PRO A 127 8.12 18.30 2.05
CA PRO A 127 8.30 19.66 2.56
C PRO A 127 8.73 19.61 4.03
N SER A 128 10.01 19.88 4.30
CA SER A 128 10.70 19.54 5.54
C SER A 128 10.12 20.17 6.81
N ASN A 129 9.27 21.18 6.67
CA ASN A 129 8.74 21.98 7.78
C ASN A 129 7.22 21.77 8.01
N SER A 130 6.56 20.87 7.30
CA SER A 130 5.15 20.55 7.59
C SER A 130 5.04 19.45 8.66
N PRO A 131 4.07 19.53 9.59
CA PRO A 131 3.77 18.45 10.52
C PRO A 131 3.48 17.11 9.82
N ASP A 132 2.85 17.16 8.64
CA ASP A 132 2.53 15.98 7.84
C ASP A 132 3.78 15.27 7.33
N ALA A 133 4.79 16.03 6.88
CA ALA A 133 6.05 15.46 6.42
C ALA A 133 6.82 14.80 7.57
N GLN A 134 6.79 15.37 8.77
CA GLN A 134 7.41 14.78 9.96
C GLN A 134 6.69 13.49 10.38
N THR A 135 5.35 13.49 10.32
CA THR A 135 4.53 12.31 10.62
C THR A 135 4.79 11.18 9.62
N LEU A 136 4.83 11.50 8.32
CA LEU A 136 5.13 10.51 7.28
C LEU A 136 6.55 9.93 7.45
N LYS A 137 7.55 10.77 7.75
CA LYS A 137 8.91 10.32 8.07
C LYS A 137 8.92 9.36 9.27
N ALA A 138 8.20 9.69 10.34
CA ALA A 138 8.11 8.83 11.50
C ALA A 138 7.47 7.46 11.16
N HIS A 139 6.38 7.45 10.39
CA HIS A 139 5.74 6.20 9.96
C HIS A 139 6.63 5.35 9.05
N LEU A 140 7.35 5.98 8.12
CA LEU A 140 8.29 5.25 7.24
C LEU A 140 9.42 4.63 8.06
N ASN A 141 9.97 5.34 9.04
CA ASN A 141 11.02 4.79 9.91
C ASN A 141 10.51 3.59 10.73
N VAL A 142 9.29 3.67 11.28
CA VAL A 142 8.67 2.53 11.98
C VAL A 142 8.52 1.33 11.06
N ALA A 143 8.06 1.53 9.82
CA ALA A 143 7.91 0.46 8.85
C ALA A 143 9.26 -0.17 8.44
N ILE A 144 10.29 0.66 8.27
CA ILE A 144 11.68 0.22 7.99
C ILE A 144 12.21 -0.63 9.15
N GLU A 145 12.10 -0.13 10.39
CA GLU A 145 12.57 -0.83 11.60
C GLU A 145 11.84 -2.16 11.83
N ALA A 146 10.55 -2.23 11.49
CA ALA A 146 9.74 -3.44 11.59
C ALA A 146 10.01 -4.44 10.46
N ASN A 147 10.79 -4.07 9.43
CA ASN A 147 11.01 -4.85 8.21
C ASN A 147 9.67 -5.34 7.60
N GLU A 148 8.66 -4.46 7.64
CA GLU A 148 7.34 -4.72 7.12
C GLU A 148 7.32 -4.54 5.59
N THR A 149 6.72 -5.51 4.90
CA THR A 149 6.42 -5.48 3.45
C THR A 149 5.06 -4.87 3.17
#